data_AF-A0A6P0TTC7-F1
#
_entry.id   AF-A0A6P0TTC7-F1
#
_cell.length_a   1.000
_cell.length_b   1.000
_cell.length_c   1.000
_cell.angle_alpha   90.00
_cell.angle_beta   90.00
_cell.angle_gamma   90.00
#
_symmetry.space_group_name_H-M   'P 1'
#
loop_
_entity.id
_entity.type
_entity.pdbx_description
1 polymer ?
#
loop_
_entity_poly.entity_id
_entity_poly.type
_entity_poly.pdbx_seq_one_letter_code
_entity_poly.pdbx_strand_id
1 'polypeptide(L)'
;MLKNHKLASAIADCGFYEFKRQLTYKCEWYGSKLVIADRYYPSSQICSNCGHKQKMPLNLRTYVSAALRSANVVNAVLKLTEI
;
A
#
# COMPACT_ATOMS: atom_id res chain seq x y z
N MET A 1 -12.39 -16.97 -0.04
CA MET A 1 -13.30 -16.42 -1.07
C MET A 1 -13.24 -14.90 -1.03
N LEU A 2 -12.98 -14.25 -2.17
CA LEU A 2 -12.99 -12.78 -2.28
C LEU A 2 -14.44 -12.28 -2.16
N LYS A 3 -14.68 -11.30 -1.28
CA LYS A 3 -16.04 -10.85 -0.93
C LYS A 3 -16.66 -9.88 -1.95
N ASN A 4 -15.84 -9.13 -2.70
CA ASN A 4 -16.31 -8.11 -3.63
C ASN A 4 -16.26 -8.62 -5.07
N HIS A 5 -17.38 -9.13 -5.58
CA HIS A 5 -17.46 -9.69 -6.94
C HIS A 5 -17.07 -8.69 -8.05
N LYS A 6 -17.25 -7.38 -7.84
CA LYS A 6 -16.88 -6.35 -8.83
C LYS A 6 -15.36 -6.18 -8.98
N LEU A 7 -14.62 -6.45 -7.90
CA LEU A 7 -13.16 -6.28 -7.87
C LEU A 7 -12.41 -7.62 -7.82
N ALA A 8 -13.11 -8.72 -7.58
CA ALA A 8 -12.49 -10.03 -7.33
C ALA A 8 -11.62 -10.49 -8.52
N SER A 9 -12.11 -10.36 -9.76
CA SER A 9 -11.33 -10.74 -10.96
C SER A 9 -10.07 -9.90 -11.05
N ALA A 10 -10.20 -8.56 -11.06
CA ALA A 10 -9.06 -7.66 -11.17
C ALA A 10 -7.99 -7.88 -10.08
N ILE A 11 -8.40 -8.19 -8.85
CA ILE A 11 -7.48 -8.50 -7.75
C ILE A 11 -6.80 -9.86 -7.95
N ALA A 12 -7.53 -10.87 -8.44
CA ALA A 12 -6.96 -12.19 -8.72
C ALA A 12 -5.95 -12.15 -9.87
N ASP A 13 -6.26 -11.38 -10.92
CA ASP A 13 -5.43 -11.23 -12.12
C ASP A 13 -4.06 -10.56 -11.80
N CYS A 14 -3.97 -9.82 -10.69
CA CYS A 14 -2.73 -9.15 -10.26
C CYS A 14 -1.67 -10.10 -9.68
N GLY A 15 -1.99 -11.34 -9.30
CA GLY A 15 -0.99 -12.33 -8.90
C GLY A 15 -0.13 -11.97 -7.67
N PHE A 16 -0.67 -11.25 -6.68
CA PHE A 16 0.09 -10.73 -5.52
C PHE A 16 0.87 -11.79 -4.73
N TYR A 17 0.39 -13.04 -4.68
CA TYR A 17 1.11 -14.13 -4.03
C TYR A 17 2.45 -14.43 -4.72
N GLU A 18 2.42 -14.54 -6.05
CA GLU A 18 3.61 -14.81 -6.85
C GLU A 18 4.59 -13.65 -6.77
N PHE A 19 4.08 -12.41 -6.82
CA PHE A 19 4.90 -11.21 -6.63
C PHE A 19 5.65 -11.23 -5.29
N LYS A 20 4.96 -11.55 -4.19
CA LYS A 20 5.59 -11.70 -2.88
C LYS A 20 6.65 -12.82 -2.88
N ARG A 21 6.32 -14.00 -3.41
CA ARG A 21 7.25 -15.14 -3.48
C ARG A 21 8.54 -14.77 -4.21
N GLN A 22 8.42 -14.07 -5.34
CA GLN A 22 9.56 -13.64 -6.13
C GLN A 22 10.43 -12.61 -5.41
N LEU A 23 9.82 -11.63 -4.75
CA LEU A 23 10.56 -10.67 -3.95
C LEU A 23 11.32 -11.33 -2.81
N THR A 24 10.71 -12.29 -2.09
CA THR A 24 11.36 -12.97 -0.98
C THR A 24 12.68 -13.61 -1.40
N TYR A 25 12.66 -14.50 -2.40
CA TYR A 25 13.89 -15.21 -2.78
C TYR A 25 14.92 -14.28 -3.45
N LYS A 26 14.48 -13.26 -4.20
CA LYS A 26 15.42 -12.32 -4.82
C LYS A 26 16.09 -11.43 -3.77
N CYS A 27 15.33 -10.93 -2.80
CA CYS A 27 15.90 -10.13 -1.72
C CYS A 27 16.93 -10.94 -0.90
N GLU A 28 16.64 -12.21 -0.61
CA GLU A 28 17.58 -13.12 0.04
C GLU A 28 18.85 -13.31 -0.79
N TRP A 29 18.72 -13.53 -2.11
CA TRP A 29 19.85 -13.72 -3.00
C TRP A 29 20.76 -12.49 -3.11
N TYR A 30 20.18 -11.28 -3.20
CA TYR A 30 20.95 -10.03 -3.33
C TYR A 30 21.35 -9.40 -1.99
N GLY A 31 20.96 -9.98 -0.85
CA GLY A 31 21.21 -9.39 0.47
C GLY A 31 20.38 -8.13 0.76
N SER A 32 19.26 -7.95 0.05
CA SER A 32 18.35 -6.81 0.23
C SER A 32 17.36 -7.07 1.36
N LYS A 33 16.97 -6.01 2.10
CA LYS A 33 15.96 -6.11 3.15
C LYS A 33 14.54 -6.09 2.55
N LEU A 34 13.74 -7.13 2.82
CA LEU A 34 12.31 -7.16 2.51
C LEU A 34 11.50 -6.93 3.78
N VAL A 35 10.72 -5.84 3.83
CA VAL A 35 9.80 -5.55 4.93
C VAL A 35 8.36 -5.75 4.43
N ILE A 36 7.57 -6.55 5.16
CA ILE A 36 6.17 -6.81 4.84
C ILE A 36 5.31 -6.06 5.85
N ALA A 37 4.59 -5.05 5.37
CA ALA A 37 3.60 -4.33 6.18
C ALA A 37 2.42 -5.24 6.57
N ASP A 38 1.79 -4.94 7.71
CA ASP A 38 0.57 -5.62 8.13
C ASP A 38 -0.55 -5.47 7.08
N ARG A 39 -1.40 -6.50 6.96
CA ARG A 39 -2.50 -6.53 5.99
C ARG A 39 -3.45 -5.34 6.12
N TYR A 40 -3.68 -4.86 7.34
CA TYR A 40 -4.61 -3.77 7.64
C TYR A 40 -3.90 -2.46 7.96
N TYR A 41 -2.60 -2.35 7.65
CA TYR A 41 -1.86 -1.10 7.85
C TYR A 41 -2.45 0.03 6.99
N PRO A 42 -2.94 1.13 7.59
CA PRO A 42 -3.69 2.16 6.88
C PRO A 42 -2.79 3.20 6.19
N SER A 43 -1.78 2.78 5.42
CA SER A 43 -0.78 3.67 4.81
C SER A 43 -1.38 4.76 3.91
N SER A 44 -2.41 4.43 3.14
CA SER A 44 -3.08 5.39 2.25
C SER A 44 -4.03 6.33 2.97
N GLN A 45 -4.39 6.05 4.22
CA GLN A 45 -5.33 6.83 5.01
C GLN A 45 -4.64 7.76 5.99
N ILE A 46 -3.39 7.46 6.37
CA ILE A 46 -2.59 8.28 7.29
C ILE A 46 -1.69 9.23 6.50
N CYS A 47 -1.68 10.49 6.88
CA CYS A 47 -0.76 11.49 6.38
C CYS A 47 0.68 11.17 6.81
N SER A 48 1.63 11.10 5.88
CA SER A 48 3.03 10.86 6.20
C SER A 48 3.69 12.03 6.96
N ASN A 49 3.20 13.27 6.79
CA ASN A 49 3.78 14.43 7.45
C ASN A 49 3.22 14.67 8.87
N CYS A 50 1.90 14.55 9.05
CA CYS A 50 1.25 14.93 10.31
C CYS A 50 0.52 13.79 11.04
N GLY A 51 0.49 12.57 10.49
CA GLY A 51 -0.16 11.43 11.13
C GLY A 51 -1.69 11.46 11.13
N HIS A 52 -2.32 12.51 10.57
CA HIS A 52 -3.78 12.59 10.50
C HIS A 52 -4.37 11.44 9.66
N LYS A 53 -5.42 10.79 10.17
CA LYS A 53 -6.10 9.68 9.50
C LYS A 53 -7.43 10.15 8.91
N GLN A 54 -7.63 9.90 7.61
CA GLN A 54 -8.87 10.23 6.90
C GLN A 54 -9.34 9.07 6.01
N LYS A 55 -10.63 9.07 5.65
CA LYS A 55 -11.17 8.08 4.72
C LYS A 55 -10.68 8.38 3.30
N MET A 56 -10.18 7.34 2.63
CA MET A 56 -9.73 7.39 1.23
C MET A 56 -10.53 6.38 0.40
N PRO A 57 -11.69 6.75 -0.16
CA PRO A 57 -12.42 5.91 -1.11
C PRO A 57 -11.60 5.69 -2.39
N LEU A 58 -11.89 4.58 -3.08
CA LEU A 58 -11.08 4.04 -4.18
C LEU A 58 -10.91 4.99 -5.38
N ASN A 59 -11.84 5.92 -5.56
CA ASN A 59 -11.84 6.91 -6.65
C ASN A 59 -10.95 8.13 -6.36
N LEU A 60 -10.62 8.41 -5.09
CA LEU A 60 -9.72 9.51 -4.77
C LEU A 60 -8.28 9.12 -5.11
N ARG A 61 -7.61 9.99 -5.86
CA ARG A 61 -6.21 9.80 -6.29
C ARG A 61 -5.23 10.78 -5.62
N THR A 62 -5.74 11.82 -4.98
CA THR A 62 -4.96 12.84 -4.28
C THR A 62 -5.30 12.87 -2.79
N TYR A 63 -4.25 12.90 -1.98
CA TYR A 63 -4.32 13.01 -0.54
C TYR A 63 -4.23 14.48 -0.19
N VAL A 64 -5.20 14.99 0.56
CA VAL A 64 -5.22 16.39 0.98
C VAL A 64 -5.41 16.42 2.48
N SER A 65 -4.47 17.03 3.18
CA SER A 65 -4.56 17.34 4.61
C SER A 65 -4.09 18.76 4.85
N ALA A 66 -4.25 19.25 6.08
CA ALA A 66 -3.71 20.56 6.47
C ALA A 66 -2.19 20.66 6.27
N ALA A 67 -1.47 19.53 6.28
CA ALA A 67 -0.01 19.49 6.28
C ALA A 67 0.61 19.15 4.91
N LEU A 68 -0.14 18.53 3.99
CA LEU A 68 0.35 18.19 2.64
C LEU A 68 -0.78 17.98 1.63
N ARG A 69 -0.44 18.17 0.36
CA ARG A 69 -1.22 17.73 -0.80
C ARG A 69 -0.32 16.93 -1.75
N SER A 70 -0.62 15.64 -1.93
CA SER A 70 0.18 14.76 -2.79
C SER A 70 -0.69 13.71 -3.48
N ALA A 71 -0.12 12.94 -4.43
CA ALA A 71 -0.77 11.73 -4.90
C ALA A 71 -0.93 10.71 -3.75
N ASN A 72 -2.03 9.97 -3.74
CA ASN A 72 -2.34 8.97 -2.69
C ASN A 72 -1.27 7.89 -2.60
N VAL A 73 -0.77 7.43 -3.76
CA VAL A 73 0.28 6.41 -3.82
C VAL A 73 1.58 6.94 -3.21
N VAL A 74 1.93 8.21 -3.48
CA VAL A 74 3.15 8.84 -2.93
C VAL A 74 3.07 8.96 -1.42
N ASN A 75 1.94 9.47 -0.88
CA ASN A 75 1.73 9.53 0.57
C ASN A 75 1.79 8.12 1.21
N ALA A 76 1.14 7.13 0.60
CA ALA A 76 1.14 5.77 1.11
C ALA A 76 2.55 5.17 1.16
N VAL A 77 3.36 5.36 0.11
CA VAL A 77 4.76 4.90 0.06
C VAL A 77 5.60 5.57 1.14
N LEU A 78 5.50 6.89 1.29
CA LEU A 78 6.18 7.61 2.37
C LEU A 78 5.77 7.12 3.76
N LYS A 79 4.50 6.72 3.94
CA LYS A 79 4.05 6.18 5.23
C LYS A 79 4.54 4.75 5.50
N LEU A 80 4.90 4.00 4.46
CA LEU A 80 5.45 2.65 4.58
C LEU A 80 6.94 2.65 4.94
N THR A 81 7.67 3.75 4.72
CA THR A 81 9.08 3.85 5.12
C THR A 81 9.28 3.98 6.64
N GLU A 82 8.19 4.20 7.39
CA GLU A 82 8.18 4.27 8.85
C GLU A 82 8.01 2.88 9.52
N ILE A 83 7.90 1.80 8.74
CA ILE A 83 7.81 0.41 9.22
C ILE A 83 9.19 -0.24 9.19
#